data_AF-A0A3B5LLB2-F1
#
_entry.id   AF-A0A3B5LLB2-F1
#
_cell.length_a   1.000
_cell.length_b   1.000
_cell.length_c   1.000
_cell.angle_alpha   90.00
_cell.angle_beta   90.00
_cell.angle_gamma   90.00
#
_symmetry.space_group_name_H-M   'P 1'
#
loop_
_entity.id
_entity.type
_entity.pdbx_description
1 polymer ?
#
loop_
_entity_poly.entity_id
_entity_poly.type
_entity_poly.pdbx_seq_one_letter_code
_entity_poly.pdbx_strand_id
1 'polypeptide(L)'
;MADVFAYESSELDWCEDNYRYSEHVVEYFNTVSSFFFFIVAPIMLYLLHPYAKERSLAIHMVWIMMIFVGLFSAYFHMTLSFVGQMLDELSILWVLAVGYATWFPRKLFPSFIKDRSTFSRLVLLITVITSVSSFVKPTANAYALNCFGLHLLYTLAVEMRRCTDRKALRLAKLSVALWVLAISCWISDRLCCSFWQRLNFCYLHGIWHILIVMAVAYGSTLIAYLDASNEIPYLLPGLEYWPCDKWAVGFPHIVLSSSPKTQKRC
;
A
#
# COMPACT_ATOMS: atom_id res chain seq x y z
N MET A 1 -4.30 -32.37 5.14
CA MET A 1 -4.83 -31.01 5.36
C MET A 1 -4.28 -30.32 6.61
N ALA A 2 -3.74 -31.05 7.61
CA ALA A 2 -3.13 -30.41 8.79
C ALA A 2 -1.80 -29.67 8.50
N ASP A 3 -1.13 -29.97 7.37
CA ASP A 3 0.18 -29.40 7.03
C ASP A 3 0.16 -27.91 6.66
N VAL A 4 -0.92 -27.38 6.10
CA VAL A 4 -0.90 -26.01 5.53
C VAL A 4 -0.87 -24.90 6.60
N PHE A 5 -1.21 -25.24 7.84
CA PHE A 5 -1.13 -24.36 9.01
C PHE A 5 0.12 -24.65 9.86
N ALA A 6 0.87 -25.71 9.55
CA ALA A 6 2.07 -26.05 10.29
C ALA A 6 3.12 -24.94 10.11
N TYR A 7 3.96 -24.76 11.12
CA TYR A 7 5.09 -23.85 11.01
C TYR A 7 6.01 -24.32 9.89
N GLU A 8 6.60 -23.37 9.17
CA GLU A 8 7.53 -23.60 8.06
C GLU A 8 6.95 -24.48 6.92
N SER A 9 5.62 -24.51 6.79
CA SER A 9 4.95 -25.21 5.68
C SER A 9 4.97 -24.44 4.35
N SER A 10 5.35 -23.16 4.38
CA SER A 10 5.59 -22.33 3.20
C SER A 10 6.88 -22.75 2.49
N GLU A 11 6.86 -22.83 1.16
CA GLU A 11 8.09 -22.97 0.36
C GLU A 11 8.91 -21.67 0.31
N LEU A 12 8.30 -20.55 0.72
CA LEU A 12 8.92 -19.24 0.77
C LEU A 12 9.49 -18.98 2.17
N ASP A 13 10.80 -18.76 2.20
CA ASP A 13 11.62 -18.40 3.36
C ASP A 13 12.47 -17.16 3.00
N TRP A 14 12.56 -16.16 3.89
CA TRP A 14 13.32 -14.93 3.63
C TRP A 14 14.76 -15.05 4.14
N CYS A 15 15.55 -13.98 4.03
CA CYS A 15 16.96 -14.07 4.37
C CYS A 15 17.25 -14.07 5.90
N GLU A 16 16.29 -13.65 6.72
CA GLU A 16 16.44 -13.61 8.17
C GLU A 16 16.60 -15.02 8.76
N ASP A 17 17.52 -15.21 9.71
CA ASP A 17 17.72 -16.52 10.33
C ASP A 17 16.52 -16.96 11.19
N ASN A 18 15.97 -18.13 10.88
CA ASN A 18 14.85 -18.70 11.63
C ASN A 18 15.18 -18.94 13.10
N TYR A 19 14.26 -18.54 13.98
CA TYR A 19 14.29 -18.72 15.44
C TYR A 19 15.50 -18.09 16.15
N ARG A 20 16.22 -17.16 15.49
CA ARG A 20 17.44 -16.55 16.04
C ARG A 20 17.22 -15.80 17.37
N TYR A 21 16.06 -15.18 17.54
CA TYR A 21 15.74 -14.33 18.70
C TYR A 21 14.59 -14.87 19.57
N SER A 22 13.88 -15.90 19.12
CA SER A 22 12.71 -16.47 19.79
C SER A 22 12.46 -17.90 19.32
N GLU A 23 12.10 -18.81 20.22
CA GLU A 23 11.73 -20.20 19.88
C GLU A 23 10.31 -20.31 19.27
N HIS A 24 9.53 -19.23 19.32
CA HIS A 24 8.13 -19.22 18.86
C HIS A 24 7.87 -18.32 17.66
N VAL A 25 8.84 -17.50 17.26
CA VAL A 25 8.72 -16.57 16.13
C VAL A 25 9.84 -16.91 15.16
N VAL A 26 9.46 -17.40 13.98
CA VAL A 26 10.41 -17.87 12.97
C VAL A 26 11.30 -16.71 12.51
N GLU A 27 10.74 -15.65 11.92
CA GLU A 27 11.49 -14.47 11.48
C GLU A 27 11.13 -13.27 12.37
N TYR A 28 11.94 -13.01 13.39
CA TYR A 28 11.63 -12.04 14.45
C TYR A 28 11.51 -10.60 13.94
N PHE A 29 12.50 -10.11 13.20
CA PHE A 29 12.52 -8.73 12.69
C PHE A 29 11.48 -8.52 11.61
N ASN A 30 11.29 -9.49 10.71
CA ASN A 30 10.23 -9.44 9.72
C ASN A 30 8.86 -9.37 10.40
N THR A 31 8.63 -10.17 11.46
CA THR A 31 7.40 -10.10 12.26
C THR A 31 7.21 -8.75 12.95
N VAL A 32 8.24 -8.25 13.64
CA VAL A 32 8.17 -6.98 14.41
C VAL A 32 7.98 -5.78 13.48
N SER A 33 8.65 -5.76 12.34
CA SER A 33 8.53 -4.67 11.37
C SER A 33 7.13 -4.56 10.75
N SER A 34 6.39 -5.68 10.59
CA SER A 34 4.98 -5.66 10.18
C SER A 34 4.09 -4.89 11.15
N PHE A 35 4.49 -4.69 12.42
CA PHE A 35 3.70 -3.90 13.35
C PHE A 35 3.66 -2.39 13.02
N PHE A 36 4.57 -1.88 12.17
CA PHE A 36 4.51 -0.49 11.70
C PHE A 36 3.20 -0.18 10.98
N PHE A 37 2.55 -1.18 10.37
CA PHE A 37 1.25 -1.02 9.74
C PHE A 37 0.15 -0.62 10.74
N PHE A 38 0.20 -1.12 11.99
CA PHE A 38 -0.73 -0.73 13.06
C PHE A 38 -0.51 0.69 13.58
N ILE A 39 0.59 1.34 13.20
CA ILE A 39 0.87 2.74 13.53
C ILE A 39 0.46 3.64 12.36
N VAL A 40 0.99 3.34 11.17
CA VAL A 40 0.79 4.19 9.98
C VAL A 40 -0.66 4.16 9.51
N ALA A 41 -1.30 2.98 9.48
CA ALA A 41 -2.65 2.88 8.93
C ALA A 41 -3.71 3.65 9.73
N PRO A 42 -3.76 3.60 11.08
CA PRO A 42 -4.66 4.45 11.85
C PRO A 42 -4.39 5.95 11.70
N ILE A 43 -3.12 6.37 11.63
CA ILE A 43 -2.75 7.77 11.38
C ILE A 43 -3.32 8.22 10.03
N MET A 44 -3.10 7.44 8.97
CA MET A 44 -3.59 7.79 7.64
C MET A 44 -5.11 7.72 7.52
N LEU A 45 -5.75 6.78 8.23
CA LEU A 45 -7.21 6.72 8.35
C LEU A 45 -7.77 8.02 8.95
N TYR A 46 -7.14 8.52 10.03
CA TYR A 46 -7.50 9.79 10.66
C TYR A 46 -7.25 10.98 9.71
N LEU A 47 -6.06 11.06 9.11
CA LEU A 47 -5.64 12.18 8.28
C LEU A 47 -6.45 12.30 6.97
N LEU A 48 -6.88 11.19 6.37
CA LEU A 48 -7.69 11.20 5.16
C LEU A 48 -9.20 11.30 5.43
N HIS A 49 -9.63 11.22 6.69
CA HIS A 49 -11.06 11.25 7.05
C HIS A 49 -11.82 12.48 6.49
N PRO A 50 -11.29 13.72 6.55
CA PRO A 50 -11.99 14.88 6.00
C PRO A 50 -12.25 14.74 4.50
N TYR A 51 -11.29 14.21 3.75
CA TYR A 51 -11.46 13.94 2.31
C TYR A 51 -12.40 12.77 2.04
N ALA A 52 -12.32 11.69 2.82
CA ALA A 52 -13.22 10.55 2.70
C ALA A 52 -14.70 10.97 2.90
N LYS A 53 -14.97 11.90 3.82
CA LYS A 53 -16.32 12.41 4.07
C LYS A 53 -16.92 13.14 2.85
N GLU A 54 -16.11 13.94 2.16
CA GLU A 54 -16.55 14.71 0.99
C GLU A 54 -16.57 13.87 -0.29
N ARG A 55 -15.71 12.85 -0.39
CA ARG A 55 -15.52 12.07 -1.62
C ARG A 55 -16.22 10.70 -1.60
N SER A 56 -15.87 9.85 -0.63
CA SER A 56 -16.42 8.51 -0.44
C SER A 56 -15.84 7.86 0.81
N LEU A 57 -16.70 7.36 1.71
CA LEU A 57 -16.25 6.60 2.89
C LEU A 57 -15.57 5.27 2.54
N ALA A 58 -15.69 4.79 1.29
CA ALA A 58 -14.96 3.61 0.82
C ALA A 58 -13.43 3.77 0.93
N ILE A 59 -12.93 5.01 0.98
CA ILE A 59 -11.51 5.30 1.20
C ILE A 59 -11.01 4.73 2.54
N HIS A 60 -11.85 4.68 3.58
CA HIS A 60 -11.48 4.07 4.85
C HIS A 60 -11.17 2.57 4.70
N MET A 61 -11.81 1.88 3.75
CA MET A 61 -11.54 0.46 3.52
C MET A 61 -10.09 0.20 3.14
N VAL A 62 -9.44 1.10 2.39
CA VAL A 62 -8.02 0.97 2.03
C VAL A 62 -7.16 0.84 3.29
N TRP A 63 -7.34 1.76 4.24
CA TRP A 63 -6.51 1.80 5.46
C TRP A 63 -6.91 0.77 6.52
N ILE A 64 -8.20 0.41 6.60
CA ILE A 64 -8.62 -0.75 7.40
C ILE A 64 -7.97 -2.02 6.87
N MET A 65 -7.95 -2.23 5.55
CA MET A 65 -7.30 -3.40 4.97
C MET A 65 -5.78 -3.37 5.12
N MET A 66 -5.14 -2.21 5.13
CA MET A 66 -3.70 -2.10 5.46
C MET A 66 -3.38 -2.58 6.90
N ILE A 67 -4.31 -2.46 7.84
CA ILE A 67 -4.16 -3.07 9.18
C ILE A 67 -4.14 -4.60 9.07
N PHE A 68 -5.02 -5.17 8.24
CA PHE A 68 -5.04 -6.61 7.99
C PHE A 68 -3.79 -7.09 7.24
N VAL A 69 -3.23 -6.31 6.32
CA VAL A 69 -1.92 -6.61 5.70
C VAL A 69 -0.85 -6.75 6.78
N GLY A 70 -0.74 -5.78 7.69
CA GLY A 70 0.20 -5.86 8.81
C GLY A 70 -0.02 -7.08 9.70
N LEU A 71 -1.27 -7.41 9.99
CA LEU A 71 -1.63 -8.59 10.80
C LEU A 71 -1.24 -9.89 10.11
N PHE A 72 -1.56 -10.05 8.83
CA PHE A 72 -1.30 -11.28 8.10
C PHE A 72 0.18 -11.44 7.75
N SER A 73 0.88 -10.35 7.45
CA SER A 73 2.35 -10.32 7.35
C SER A 73 2.99 -10.74 8.67
N ALA A 74 2.58 -10.17 9.82
CA ALA A 74 3.10 -10.59 11.12
C ALA A 74 2.83 -12.07 11.40
N TYR A 75 1.62 -12.56 11.10
CA TYR A 75 1.27 -13.98 11.24
C TYR A 75 2.10 -14.88 10.31
N PHE A 76 2.34 -14.46 9.07
CA PHE A 76 3.16 -15.18 8.13
C PHE A 76 4.60 -15.28 8.63
N HIS A 77 5.27 -14.17 8.93
CA HIS A 77 6.67 -14.19 9.37
C HIS A 77 6.87 -14.84 10.74
N MET A 78 5.84 -14.83 11.59
CA MET A 78 5.88 -15.57 12.86
C MET A 78 5.88 -17.08 12.64
N THR A 79 5.19 -17.58 11.61
CA THR A 79 4.93 -19.01 11.43
C THR A 79 5.62 -19.65 10.22
N LEU A 80 5.97 -18.86 9.20
CA LEU A 80 6.24 -19.30 7.83
C LEU A 80 5.26 -20.38 7.34
N SER A 81 3.97 -20.25 7.69
CA SER A 81 2.95 -21.20 7.25
C SER A 81 2.43 -20.86 5.85
N PHE A 82 2.03 -21.87 5.08
CA PHE A 82 1.43 -21.67 3.76
C PHE A 82 0.17 -20.81 3.83
N VAL A 83 -0.70 -21.05 4.82
CA VAL A 83 -1.89 -20.21 5.02
C VAL A 83 -1.51 -18.78 5.37
N GLY A 84 -0.48 -18.57 6.20
CA GLY A 84 0.07 -17.25 6.48
C GLY A 84 0.50 -16.53 5.21
N GLN A 85 1.26 -17.21 4.35
CA GLN A 85 1.70 -16.68 3.06
C GLN A 85 0.50 -16.23 2.21
N MET A 86 -0.53 -17.07 2.10
CA MET A 86 -1.72 -16.74 1.30
C MET A 86 -2.50 -15.57 1.88
N LEU A 87 -2.65 -15.49 3.20
CA LEU A 87 -3.32 -14.36 3.84
C LEU A 87 -2.57 -13.05 3.61
N ASP A 88 -1.25 -13.06 3.77
CA ASP A 88 -0.41 -11.89 3.56
C ASP A 88 -0.49 -11.40 2.10
N GLU A 89 -0.10 -12.24 1.14
CA GLU A 89 -0.03 -11.82 -0.25
C GLU A 89 -1.41 -11.48 -0.85
N LEU A 90 -2.47 -12.21 -0.49
CA LEU A 90 -3.82 -11.90 -0.96
C LEU A 90 -4.34 -10.61 -0.32
N SER A 91 -4.04 -10.33 0.94
CA SER A 91 -4.49 -9.07 1.55
C SER A 91 -3.94 -7.84 0.82
N ILE A 92 -2.68 -7.89 0.35
CA ILE A 92 -2.07 -6.86 -0.48
C ILE A 92 -2.84 -6.72 -1.81
N LEU A 93 -3.12 -7.83 -2.49
CA LEU A 93 -3.90 -7.83 -3.74
C LEU A 93 -5.26 -7.14 -3.56
N TRP A 94 -5.96 -7.45 -2.46
CA TRP A 94 -7.28 -6.87 -2.20
C TRP A 94 -7.23 -5.39 -1.83
N VAL A 95 -6.21 -4.93 -1.08
CA VAL A 95 -6.01 -3.50 -0.82
C VAL A 95 -5.78 -2.74 -2.11
N LEU A 96 -4.92 -3.28 -2.99
CA LEU A 96 -4.67 -2.72 -4.31
C LEU A 96 -5.96 -2.67 -5.14
N ALA A 97 -6.78 -3.71 -5.10
CA ALA A 97 -8.07 -3.75 -5.79
C ALA A 97 -9.03 -2.68 -5.27
N VAL A 98 -9.16 -2.50 -3.95
CA VAL A 98 -10.02 -1.46 -3.34
C VAL A 98 -9.51 -0.06 -3.68
N GLY A 99 -8.20 0.17 -3.58
CA GLY A 99 -7.57 1.43 -3.97
C GLY A 99 -7.79 1.74 -5.45
N TYR A 100 -7.62 0.75 -6.33
CA TYR A 100 -7.83 0.89 -7.76
C TYR A 100 -9.29 1.16 -8.10
N ALA A 101 -10.22 0.38 -7.54
CA ALA A 101 -11.65 0.59 -7.69
C ALA A 101 -12.05 2.02 -7.29
N THR A 102 -11.51 2.52 -6.18
CA THR A 102 -11.85 3.84 -5.62
C THR A 102 -11.21 5.00 -6.38
N TRP A 103 -9.90 4.93 -6.62
CA TRP A 103 -9.10 6.07 -7.07
C TRP A 103 -8.64 6.04 -8.52
N PHE A 104 -8.81 4.93 -9.25
CA PHE A 104 -8.34 4.88 -10.64
C PHE A 104 -8.99 6.01 -11.47
N PRO A 105 -8.23 6.84 -12.22
CA PRO A 105 -8.78 8.01 -12.89
C PRO A 105 -9.84 7.64 -13.93
N ARG A 106 -11.03 8.26 -13.85
CA ARG A 106 -12.15 7.96 -14.78
C ARG A 106 -11.79 8.18 -16.24
N LYS A 107 -10.94 9.16 -16.54
CA LYS A 107 -10.46 9.46 -17.90
C LYS A 107 -9.60 8.36 -18.51
N LEU A 108 -9.11 7.42 -17.71
CA LEU A 108 -8.32 6.26 -18.13
C LEU A 108 -9.15 4.97 -18.12
N PHE A 109 -10.47 5.06 -17.89
CA PHE A 109 -11.33 3.89 -17.97
C PHE A 109 -11.33 3.31 -19.39
N PRO A 110 -11.44 1.97 -19.53
CA PRO A 110 -11.72 1.35 -20.81
C PRO A 110 -12.98 1.97 -21.44
N SER A 111 -12.99 2.15 -22.75
CA SER A 111 -14.07 2.86 -23.48
C SER A 111 -15.48 2.29 -23.27
N PHE A 112 -15.58 1.01 -22.92
CA PHE A 112 -16.84 0.32 -22.64
C PHE A 112 -17.37 0.54 -21.21
N ILE A 113 -16.58 1.12 -20.31
CA ILE A 113 -16.95 1.38 -18.91
C ILE A 113 -17.23 2.86 -18.72
N LYS A 114 -18.46 3.20 -18.34
CA LYS A 114 -18.91 4.60 -18.20
C LYS A 114 -18.98 5.08 -16.75
N ASP A 115 -19.16 4.16 -15.81
CA ASP A 115 -19.42 4.48 -14.41
C ASP A 115 -18.50 3.70 -13.46
N ARG A 116 -18.30 4.28 -12.28
CA ARG A 116 -17.45 3.74 -11.21
C ARG A 116 -17.96 2.39 -10.69
N SER A 117 -19.27 2.16 -10.64
CA SER A 117 -19.83 0.90 -10.11
C SER A 117 -19.52 -0.27 -11.04
N THR A 118 -19.69 -0.10 -12.35
CA THR A 118 -19.29 -1.10 -13.35
C THR A 118 -17.78 -1.36 -13.33
N PHE A 119 -16.96 -0.32 -13.21
CA PHE A 119 -15.52 -0.48 -13.03
C PHE A 119 -15.17 -1.30 -11.78
N SER A 120 -15.73 -0.94 -10.62
CA SER A 120 -15.49 -1.64 -9.36
C SER A 120 -15.94 -3.11 -9.41
N ARG A 121 -17.06 -3.43 -10.08
CA ARG A 121 -17.51 -4.81 -10.29
C ARG A 121 -16.52 -5.61 -11.13
N LEU A 122 -15.96 -5.01 -12.19
CA LEU A 122 -14.93 -5.65 -13.00
C LEU A 122 -13.65 -5.90 -12.19
N VAL A 123 -13.19 -4.91 -11.44
CA VAL A 123 -12.01 -5.04 -10.56
C VAL A 123 -12.23 -6.15 -9.53
N LEU A 124 -13.41 -6.20 -8.90
CA LEU A 124 -13.78 -7.27 -7.96
C LEU A 124 -13.74 -8.64 -8.63
N LEU A 125 -14.35 -8.79 -9.81
CA LEU A 125 -14.36 -10.06 -10.55
C LEU A 125 -12.94 -10.54 -10.86
N ILE A 126 -12.09 -9.65 -11.38
CA ILE A 126 -10.69 -9.95 -11.69
C ILE A 126 -9.96 -10.36 -10.39
N THR A 127 -10.15 -9.60 -9.31
CA THR A 127 -9.50 -9.86 -8.01
C THR A 127 -9.87 -11.23 -7.44
N VAL A 128 -11.15 -11.63 -7.55
CA VAL A 128 -11.61 -12.95 -7.12
C VAL A 128 -10.98 -14.06 -7.97
N ILE A 129 -10.97 -13.90 -9.30
CA ILE A 129 -10.35 -14.87 -10.22
C ILE A 129 -8.85 -15.01 -9.93
N THR A 130 -8.15 -13.88 -9.76
CA THR A 130 -6.72 -13.87 -9.41
C THR A 130 -6.48 -14.53 -8.05
N SER A 131 -7.31 -14.23 -7.05
CA SER A 131 -7.17 -14.84 -5.71
C SER A 131 -7.29 -16.36 -5.74
N VAL A 132 -8.28 -16.89 -6.48
CA VAL A 132 -8.45 -18.35 -6.65
C VAL A 132 -7.27 -18.94 -7.43
N SER A 133 -6.76 -18.22 -8.43
CA SER A 133 -5.62 -18.66 -9.25
C SER A 133 -4.30 -18.67 -8.47
N SER A 134 -4.14 -17.80 -7.46
CA SER A 134 -2.92 -17.74 -6.63
C SER A 134 -2.63 -19.03 -5.88
N PHE A 135 -3.67 -19.84 -5.57
CA PHE A 135 -3.48 -21.15 -4.93
C PHE A 135 -2.83 -22.20 -5.84
N VAL A 136 -2.79 -21.97 -7.17
CA VAL A 136 -2.16 -22.91 -8.12
C VAL A 136 -0.65 -22.70 -8.17
N LYS A 137 -0.20 -21.44 -8.18
CA LYS A 137 1.23 -21.08 -8.19
C LYS A 137 1.46 -19.83 -7.34
N PRO A 138 1.58 -19.97 -6.01
CA PRO A 138 1.82 -18.87 -5.07
C PRO A 138 2.94 -17.93 -5.49
N THR A 139 4.06 -18.49 -5.94
CA THR A 139 5.24 -17.73 -6.37
C THR A 139 4.98 -16.78 -7.54
N ALA A 140 3.94 -17.03 -8.36
CA ALA A 140 3.56 -16.12 -9.45
C ALA A 140 2.93 -14.82 -8.94
N ASN A 141 2.34 -14.82 -7.73
CA ASN A 141 1.61 -13.70 -7.16
C ASN A 141 2.53 -12.49 -6.93
N ALA A 142 3.74 -12.73 -6.39
CA ALA A 142 4.74 -11.67 -6.21
C ALA A 142 5.08 -10.96 -7.54
N TYR A 143 5.21 -11.68 -8.65
CA TYR A 143 5.47 -11.07 -9.96
C TYR A 143 4.25 -10.29 -10.48
N ALA A 144 3.04 -10.83 -10.31
CA ALA A 144 1.81 -10.14 -10.68
C ALA A 144 1.64 -8.81 -9.91
N LEU A 145 1.91 -8.81 -8.60
CA LEU A 145 1.89 -7.62 -7.75
C LEU A 145 2.91 -6.57 -8.21
N ASN A 146 4.13 -6.99 -8.55
CA ASN A 146 5.16 -6.08 -9.07
C ASN A 146 4.75 -5.46 -10.43
N CYS A 147 4.17 -6.24 -11.34
CA CYS A 147 3.61 -5.72 -12.60
C CYS A 147 2.51 -4.69 -12.35
N PHE A 148 1.64 -4.92 -11.36
CA PHE A 148 0.62 -3.95 -10.97
C PHE A 148 1.23 -2.66 -10.41
N GLY A 149 2.29 -2.78 -9.60
CA GLY A 149 3.07 -1.62 -9.12
C GLY A 149 3.62 -0.76 -10.26
N LEU A 150 4.19 -1.38 -11.30
CA LEU A 150 4.66 -0.66 -12.50
C LEU A 150 3.51 0.03 -13.25
N HIS A 151 2.35 -0.61 -13.36
CA HIS A 151 1.15 -0.01 -13.96
C HIS A 151 0.65 1.21 -13.16
N LEU A 152 0.64 1.14 -11.83
CA LEU A 152 0.31 2.28 -10.98
C LEU A 152 1.29 3.43 -11.15
N LEU A 153 2.60 3.14 -11.25
CA LEU A 153 3.61 4.16 -11.52
C LEU A 153 3.43 4.82 -12.88
N TYR A 154 3.13 4.04 -13.92
CA TYR A 154 2.80 4.58 -15.23
C TYR A 154 1.58 5.51 -15.16
N THR A 155 0.51 5.06 -14.50
CA THR A 155 -0.72 5.84 -14.30
C THR A 155 -0.42 7.14 -13.56
N LEU A 156 0.36 7.06 -12.48
CA LEU A 156 0.78 8.22 -11.71
C LEU A 156 1.60 9.19 -12.57
N ALA A 157 2.56 8.69 -13.36
CA ALA A 157 3.37 9.52 -14.25
C ALA A 157 2.50 10.26 -15.27
N VAL A 158 1.47 9.60 -15.82
CA VAL A 158 0.51 10.22 -16.74
C VAL A 158 -0.30 11.31 -16.05
N GLU A 159 -0.80 11.07 -14.83
CA GLU A 159 -1.51 12.09 -14.04
C GLU A 159 -0.63 13.29 -13.71
N MET A 160 0.61 13.02 -13.28
CA MET A 160 1.54 14.05 -12.85
C MET A 160 2.03 14.96 -13.98
N ARG A 161 1.94 14.55 -15.25
CA ARG A 161 2.32 15.40 -16.40
C ARG A 161 1.56 16.72 -16.48
N ARG A 162 0.34 16.77 -15.94
CA ARG A 162 -0.50 17.97 -15.94
C ARG A 162 -0.43 18.74 -14.60
N CYS A 163 0.28 18.21 -13.61
CA CYS A 163 0.37 18.80 -12.29
C CYS A 163 1.52 19.81 -12.23
N THR A 164 1.21 21.07 -11.92
CA THR A 164 2.19 22.15 -11.75
C THR A 164 2.49 22.48 -10.29
N ASP A 165 1.76 21.88 -9.35
CA ASP A 165 1.92 22.11 -7.92
C ASP A 165 3.26 21.53 -7.42
N ARG A 166 4.10 22.41 -6.87
CA ARG A 166 5.44 22.06 -6.37
C ARG A 166 5.38 21.11 -5.17
N LYS A 167 4.38 21.22 -4.29
CA LYS A 167 4.19 20.31 -3.15
C LYS A 167 3.82 18.91 -3.65
N ALA A 168 2.89 18.82 -4.61
CA ALA A 168 2.50 17.54 -5.22
C ALA A 168 3.65 16.87 -5.97
N LEU A 169 4.45 17.64 -6.74
CA LEU A 169 5.64 17.12 -7.42
C LEU A 169 6.70 16.61 -6.45
N ARG A 170 6.91 17.29 -5.31
CA ARG A 170 7.82 16.82 -4.26
C ARG A 170 7.31 15.52 -3.63
N LEU A 171 6.02 15.47 -3.31
CA LEU A 171 5.38 14.30 -2.74
C LEU A 171 5.47 13.09 -3.68
N ALA A 172 5.27 13.30 -4.98
CA ALA A 172 5.45 12.28 -6.01
C ALA A 172 6.88 11.73 -6.04
N LYS A 173 7.89 12.60 -6.05
CA LYS A 173 9.30 12.18 -6.01
C LYS A 173 9.63 11.37 -4.76
N LEU A 174 9.16 11.81 -3.59
CA LEU A 174 9.38 11.11 -2.32
C LEU A 174 8.68 9.75 -2.31
N SER A 175 7.41 9.69 -2.72
CA SER A 175 6.66 8.43 -2.81
C SER A 175 7.33 7.43 -3.74
N VAL A 176 7.77 7.86 -4.93
CA VAL A 176 8.50 7.01 -5.89
C VAL A 176 9.85 6.57 -5.33
N ALA A 177 10.61 7.47 -4.69
CA ALA A 177 11.89 7.12 -4.08
C ALA A 177 11.75 6.09 -2.96
N LEU A 178 10.77 6.27 -2.07
CA LEU A 178 10.46 5.30 -1.02
C LEU A 178 10.06 3.94 -1.61
N TRP A 179 9.21 3.93 -2.64
CA TRP A 179 8.80 2.70 -3.31
C TRP A 179 9.98 1.99 -3.99
N VAL A 180 10.83 2.71 -4.73
CA VAL A 180 12.03 2.14 -5.36
C VAL A 180 12.97 1.55 -4.32
N LEU A 181 13.19 2.27 -3.20
CA LEU A 181 14.03 1.78 -2.12
C LEU A 181 13.43 0.51 -1.48
N ALA A 182 12.13 0.49 -1.22
CA ALA A 182 11.44 -0.68 -0.70
C ALA A 182 11.64 -1.90 -1.63
N ILE A 183 11.31 -1.76 -2.91
CA ILE A 183 11.46 -2.84 -3.89
C ILE A 183 12.93 -3.28 -4.02
N SER A 184 13.89 -2.35 -3.90
CA SER A 184 15.31 -2.69 -3.90
C SER A 184 15.69 -3.55 -2.69
N CYS A 185 15.19 -3.22 -1.49
CA CYS A 185 15.38 -4.05 -0.29
C CYS A 185 14.77 -5.44 -0.49
N TRP A 186 13.54 -5.53 -0.99
CA TRP A 186 12.85 -6.79 -1.26
C TRP A 186 13.59 -7.68 -2.25
N ILE A 187 14.03 -7.11 -3.38
CA ILE A 187 14.78 -7.85 -4.41
C ILE A 187 16.13 -8.30 -3.86
N SER A 188 16.84 -7.42 -3.14
CA SER A 188 18.17 -7.70 -2.63
C SER A 188 18.14 -8.76 -1.53
N ASP A 189 17.12 -8.75 -0.67
CA ASP A 189 16.90 -9.81 0.32
C ASP A 189 16.72 -11.17 -0.39
N ARG A 190 15.89 -11.21 -1.44
CA ARG A 190 15.57 -12.44 -2.16
C ARG A 190 16.72 -12.99 -3.02
N LEU A 191 17.39 -12.13 -3.78
CA LEU A 191 18.40 -12.54 -4.77
C LEU A 191 19.83 -12.55 -4.23
N CYS A 192 20.12 -11.73 -3.22
CA CYS A 192 21.46 -11.54 -2.69
C CYS A 192 21.59 -12.06 -1.24
N CYS A 193 20.72 -12.96 -0.78
CA CYS A 193 20.73 -13.41 0.61
C CYS A 193 22.10 -13.94 1.08
N SER A 194 22.76 -14.77 0.25
CA SER A 194 24.10 -15.30 0.58
C SER A 194 25.17 -14.22 0.82
N PHE A 195 25.03 -13.05 0.19
CA PHE A 195 25.89 -11.90 0.42
C PHE A 195 25.56 -11.23 1.76
N TRP A 196 24.29 -11.04 2.05
CA TRP A 196 23.82 -10.40 3.29
C TRP A 196 24.08 -11.24 4.54
N GLN A 197 23.96 -12.56 4.44
CA GLN A 197 24.35 -13.50 5.50
C GLN A 197 25.84 -13.38 5.85
N ARG A 198 26.73 -13.24 4.86
CA ARG A 198 28.17 -13.02 5.10
C ARG A 198 28.46 -11.70 5.82
N LEU A 199 27.62 -10.69 5.60
CA LEU A 199 27.71 -9.40 6.28
C LEU A 199 26.96 -9.36 7.62
N ASN A 200 26.29 -10.45 8.02
CA ASN A 200 25.41 -10.50 9.19
C ASN A 200 24.32 -9.41 9.17
N PHE A 201 23.76 -9.10 7.99
CA PHE A 201 22.74 -8.06 7.80
C PHE A 201 21.53 -8.59 7.02
N CYS A 202 20.77 -9.49 7.63
CA CYS A 202 19.61 -10.16 7.02
C CYS A 202 18.27 -9.52 7.40
N TYR A 203 18.20 -8.19 7.42
CA TYR A 203 17.00 -7.45 7.88
C TYR A 203 16.36 -6.61 6.77
N LEU A 204 16.73 -6.86 5.52
CA LEU A 204 16.27 -6.06 4.38
C LEU A 204 14.78 -6.25 4.11
N HIS A 205 14.25 -7.46 4.30
CA HIS A 205 12.81 -7.69 4.18
C HIS A 205 12.01 -6.91 5.24
N GLY A 206 12.46 -6.89 6.50
CA GLY A 206 11.85 -6.04 7.53
C GLY A 206 11.93 -4.54 7.22
N ILE A 207 13.03 -4.08 6.60
CA ILE A 207 13.13 -2.69 6.11
C ILE A 207 12.12 -2.44 4.97
N TRP A 208 11.87 -3.43 4.10
CA TRP A 208 10.83 -3.33 3.07
C TRP A 208 9.45 -3.08 3.67
N HIS A 209 9.05 -3.78 4.75
CA HIS A 209 7.78 -3.53 5.46
C HIS A 209 7.58 -2.06 5.85
N ILE A 210 8.61 -1.47 6.46
CA ILE A 210 8.55 -0.08 6.93
C ILE A 210 8.53 0.89 5.74
N LEU A 211 9.37 0.66 4.73
CA LEU A 211 9.43 1.54 3.57
C LEU A 211 8.17 1.47 2.71
N ILE A 212 7.58 0.28 2.52
CA ILE A 212 6.42 0.12 1.65
C ILE A 212 5.18 0.76 2.28
N VAL A 213 4.96 0.62 3.60
CA VAL A 213 3.81 1.28 4.26
C VAL A 213 3.95 2.80 4.23
N MET A 214 5.17 3.33 4.38
CA MET A 214 5.45 4.76 4.21
C MET A 214 5.26 5.22 2.77
N ALA A 215 5.71 4.44 1.78
CA ALA A 215 5.50 4.73 0.37
C ALA A 215 4.01 4.79 0.01
N VAL A 216 3.20 3.86 0.55
CA VAL A 216 1.75 3.82 0.40
C VAL A 216 1.10 5.02 1.09
N ALA A 217 1.54 5.43 2.28
CA ALA A 217 1.04 6.64 2.94
C ALA A 217 1.25 7.89 2.07
N TYR A 218 2.44 8.05 1.52
CA TYR A 218 2.77 9.20 0.67
C TYR A 218 2.04 9.13 -0.68
N GLY A 219 2.00 7.95 -1.30
CA GLY A 219 1.39 7.73 -2.60
C GLY A 219 -0.13 7.86 -2.56
N SER A 220 -0.79 7.32 -1.52
CA SER A 220 -2.24 7.43 -1.36
C SER A 220 -2.69 8.87 -1.10
N THR A 221 -1.95 9.67 -0.31
CA THR A 221 -2.22 11.11 -0.17
C THR A 221 -2.08 11.84 -1.51
N LEU A 222 -1.05 11.52 -2.29
CA LEU A 222 -0.89 12.12 -3.62
C LEU A 222 -2.05 11.76 -4.55
N ILE A 223 -2.45 10.49 -4.56
CA ILE A 223 -3.60 10.01 -5.34
C ILE A 223 -4.89 10.68 -4.87
N ALA A 224 -5.10 10.83 -3.56
CA ALA A 224 -6.25 11.53 -2.99
C ALA A 224 -6.27 13.01 -3.40
N TYR A 225 -5.13 13.69 -3.41
CA TYR A 225 -5.00 15.06 -3.89
C TYR A 225 -5.33 15.18 -5.38
N LEU A 226 -4.83 14.27 -6.21
CA LEU A 226 -5.13 14.24 -7.64
C LEU A 226 -6.61 13.92 -7.90
N ASP A 227 -7.20 12.96 -7.20
CA ASP A 227 -8.62 12.64 -7.29
C ASP A 227 -9.48 13.84 -6.84
N ALA A 228 -9.16 14.47 -5.72
CA ALA A 228 -9.87 15.65 -5.23
C ALA A 228 -9.80 16.81 -6.22
N SER A 229 -8.62 17.05 -6.82
CA SER A 229 -8.41 18.10 -7.81
C SER A 229 -9.24 17.89 -9.08
N ASN A 230 -9.58 16.64 -9.41
CA ASN A 230 -10.38 16.31 -10.58
C ASN A 230 -11.89 16.23 -10.27
N GLU A 231 -12.27 15.66 -9.12
CA GLU A 231 -13.66 15.28 -8.83
C GLU A 231 -14.38 16.28 -7.92
N ILE A 232 -13.65 16.97 -7.03
CA ILE A 232 -14.18 17.98 -6.09
C ILE A 232 -13.35 19.28 -6.09
N PRO A 233 -13.07 19.89 -7.27
CA PRO A 233 -12.18 21.06 -7.37
C PRO A 233 -12.70 22.29 -6.61
N TYR A 234 -14.00 22.37 -6.33
CA TYR A 234 -14.62 23.48 -5.59
C TYR A 234 -14.23 23.53 -4.11
N LEU A 235 -13.63 22.46 -3.56
CA LEU A 235 -13.09 22.39 -2.20
C LEU A 235 -11.59 22.72 -2.14
N LEU A 236 -11.01 23.27 -3.22
CA LEU A 236 -9.65 23.81 -3.26
C LEU A 236 -8.62 22.90 -2.53
N PRO A 237 -8.39 21.67 -3.02
CA PRO A 237 -7.55 20.71 -2.32
C PRO A 237 -6.11 21.22 -2.20
N GLY A 238 -5.55 21.09 -1.01
CA GLY A 238 -4.17 21.44 -0.69
C GLY A 238 -3.42 20.28 -0.03
N LEU A 239 -2.10 20.44 0.13
CA LEU A 239 -1.22 19.46 0.78
C LEU A 239 -0.51 20.08 1.97
N GLU A 240 -0.57 19.39 3.11
CA GLU A 240 0.09 19.75 4.37
C GLU A 240 0.72 18.52 5.03
N TYR A 241 1.66 18.74 5.96
CA TYR A 241 2.31 17.67 6.71
C TYR A 241 1.92 17.68 8.19
N TRP A 242 1.55 16.51 8.71
CA TRP A 242 1.28 16.27 10.13
C TRP A 242 2.51 15.66 10.82
N PRO A 243 2.83 16.03 12.08
CA PRO A 243 2.12 17.00 12.93
C PRO A 243 2.48 18.47 12.66
N CYS A 244 3.52 18.72 11.86
CA CYS A 244 3.98 20.07 11.56
C CYS A 244 4.37 20.20 10.07
N ASP A 245 3.82 21.20 9.37
CA ASP A 245 4.09 21.43 7.94
C ASP A 245 5.57 21.72 7.62
N LYS A 246 6.34 22.12 8.64
CA LYS A 246 7.79 22.39 8.50
C LYS A 246 8.64 21.12 8.57
N TRP A 247 8.08 20.00 9.04
CA TRP A 247 8.83 18.77 9.20
C TRP A 247 8.90 18.00 7.88
N ALA A 248 10.11 17.80 7.38
CA ALA A 248 10.36 17.07 6.13
C ALA A 248 9.96 15.58 6.19
N VAL A 249 9.81 15.04 7.40
CA VAL A 249 9.45 13.64 7.68
C VAL A 249 8.01 13.45 8.18
N GLY A 250 7.20 14.52 8.18
CA GLY A 250 5.80 14.43 8.59
C GLY A 250 4.97 13.54 7.66
N PHE A 251 3.79 13.09 8.11
CA PHE A 251 2.83 12.40 7.27
C PHE A 251 2.10 13.40 6.37
N PRO A 252 2.15 13.25 5.04
CA PRO A 252 1.43 14.13 4.14
C PRO A 252 -0.08 13.83 4.24
N HIS A 253 -0.88 14.87 4.26
CA HIS A 253 -2.34 14.76 4.21
C HIS A 253 -2.94 15.84 3.32
N ILE A 254 -4.17 15.56 2.88
CA ILE A 254 -4.96 16.48 2.06
C ILE A 254 -5.77 17.40 2.98
N VAL A 255 -5.74 18.69 2.67
CA VAL A 255 -6.61 19.69 3.29
C VAL A 255 -7.63 20.17 2.27
N LEU A 256 -8.88 20.32 2.71
CA LEU A 256 -9.99 20.80 1.89
C LEU A 256 -10.45 22.15 2.43
N SER A 257 -10.48 23.17 1.57
CA SER A 257 -10.91 24.52 1.91
C SER A 257 -12.18 24.88 1.15
N SER A 258 -13.24 25.27 1.85
CA SER A 258 -14.43 25.82 1.20
C SER A 258 -14.14 27.26 0.73
N SER A 259 -14.58 27.61 -0.48
CA SER A 259 -14.61 29.00 -0.91
C SER A 259 -15.49 29.82 0.06
N PRO A 260 -15.09 31.03 0.51
CA PRO A 260 -15.85 31.86 1.46
C PRO A 260 -17.24 32.35 0.98
N LYS A 261 -17.77 31.82 -0.13
CA LYS A 261 -19.06 32.23 -0.70
C LYS A 261 -20.10 31.13 -0.56
N THR A 262 -20.65 31.00 0.64
CA THR A 262 -22.07 30.73 0.96
C THR A 262 -22.22 30.33 2.43
N GLN A 263 -21.69 31.15 3.34
CA GLN A 263 -22.28 31.19 4.67
C GLN A 263 -23.63 31.89 4.51
N LYS A 264 -24.71 31.11 4.31
CA LYS A 264 -26.06 31.65 4.51
C LYS A 264 -26.11 32.09 5.98
N ARG A 265 -25.97 33.40 6.20
CA ARG A 265 -26.40 34.01 7.45
C ARG A 265 -27.90 33.76 7.54
N CYS A 266 -28.32 33.02 8.57
CA CYS A 266 -29.72 33.00 8.99
C CYS A 266 -30.15 34.41 9.38
#